data_AF-A0A2E6LE46-F1
#
_entry.id   AF-A0A2E6LE46-F1
#
_cell.length_a   1.000
_cell.length_b   1.000
_cell.length_c   1.000
_cell.angle_alpha   90.00
_cell.angle_beta   90.00
_cell.angle_gamma   90.00
#
_symmetry.space_group_name_H-M   'P 1'
#
loop_
_entity.id
_entity.type
_entity.pdbx_description
1 polymer ?
#
loop_
_entity_poly.entity_id
_entity_poly.type
_entity_poly.pdbx_seq_one_letter_code
_entity_poly.pdbx_strand_id
1 'polypeptide(L)'
;MIYLKNLFNIFSFVFLLFIELLINTILDSNYFMILPFFIGMFVISTRRFSNFYISVFLIAGIYYDSLFSSNILGFSSAKFLITVVLMNFIIANQQENIFLDFATFTVGIFVYKFIYSIEYLNPQFLYQLLISSVVNYFLFRILNITIEKNVLKQKI
;
A
#
# COMPACT_ATOMS: atom_id res chain seq x y z
N MET A 1 -17.66 -21.44 -0.58
CA MET A 1 -17.70 -19.95 -0.51
C MET A 1 -16.37 -19.29 -0.17
N ILE A 2 -15.54 -19.85 0.74
CA ILE A 2 -14.27 -19.24 1.16
C ILE A 2 -13.29 -19.07 -0.02
N TYR A 3 -13.12 -20.10 -0.86
CA TYR A 3 -12.24 -20.04 -2.03
C TYR A 3 -12.66 -18.97 -3.06
N LEU A 4 -13.97 -18.79 -3.28
CA LEU A 4 -14.49 -17.77 -4.20
C LEU A 4 -14.24 -16.36 -3.67
N LYS A 5 -14.43 -16.14 -2.36
CA LYS A 5 -14.12 -14.88 -1.69
C LYS A 5 -12.63 -14.56 -1.77
N ASN A 6 -11.78 -15.56 -1.61
CA ASN A 6 -10.34 -15.43 -1.72
C ASN A 6 -9.91 -15.05 -3.15
N LEU A 7 -10.45 -15.71 -4.17
CA LEU A 7 -10.23 -15.32 -5.56
C LEU A 7 -10.66 -13.87 -5.82
N PHE A 8 -11.84 -13.47 -5.35
CA PHE A 8 -12.32 -12.11 -5.50
C PHE A 8 -11.39 -11.08 -4.83
N ASN A 9 -10.85 -11.39 -3.65
CA ASN A 9 -9.87 -10.53 -2.99
C ASN A 9 -8.59 -10.38 -3.80
N ILE A 10 -8.07 -11.47 -4.42
CA ILE A 10 -6.89 -11.41 -5.28
C ILE A 10 -7.16 -10.47 -6.46
N PHE A 11 -8.26 -10.68 -7.19
CA PHE A 11 -8.64 -9.82 -8.32
C PHE A 11 -8.84 -8.36 -7.90
N SER A 12 -9.46 -8.13 -6.75
CA SER A 12 -9.68 -6.78 -6.23
C SER A 12 -8.35 -6.06 -5.96
N PHE A 13 -7.36 -6.73 -5.38
CA PHE A 13 -6.05 -6.11 -5.14
C PHE A 13 -5.26 -5.85 -6.42
N VAL A 14 -5.31 -6.78 -7.38
CA VAL A 14 -4.70 -6.60 -8.71
C VAL A 14 -5.35 -5.42 -9.43
N PHE A 15 -6.68 -5.34 -9.40
CA PHE A 15 -7.43 -4.23 -10.01
C PHE A 15 -7.13 -2.90 -9.33
N LEU A 16 -6.96 -2.91 -8.01
CA LEU A 16 -6.66 -1.71 -7.23
C LEU A 16 -5.22 -1.22 -7.48
N LEU A 17 -4.27 -2.13 -7.72
CA LEU A 17 -2.94 -1.80 -8.25
C LEU A 17 -3.03 -1.16 -9.65
N PHE A 18 -3.85 -1.72 -10.53
CA PHE A 18 -4.07 -1.15 -11.86
C PHE A 18 -4.67 0.27 -11.78
N ILE A 19 -5.64 0.49 -10.90
CA ILE A 19 -6.21 1.84 -10.66
C ILE A 19 -5.15 2.81 -10.18
N GLU A 20 -4.28 2.40 -9.23
CA GLU A 20 -3.18 3.25 -8.77
C GLU A 20 -2.29 3.71 -9.94
N LEU A 21 -1.93 2.79 -10.83
CA LEU A 21 -1.13 3.13 -12.01
C LEU A 21 -1.87 4.10 -12.93
N LEU A 22 -3.12 3.79 -13.26
CA LEU A 22 -3.94 4.63 -14.14
C LEU A 22 -4.09 6.05 -13.60
N ILE A 23 -4.39 6.20 -12.31
CA ILE A 23 -4.52 7.52 -11.67
C ILE A 23 -3.21 8.31 -11.78
N ASN A 24 -2.08 7.69 -11.46
CA ASN A 24 -0.80 8.38 -11.48
C ASN A 24 -0.32 8.69 -12.90
N THR A 25 -0.67 7.88 -13.90
CA THR A 25 -0.41 8.19 -15.31
C THR A 25 -1.26 9.36 -15.81
N ILE A 26 -2.53 9.48 -15.37
CA ILE A 26 -3.40 10.60 -15.78
C ILE A 26 -3.00 11.90 -15.08
N LEU A 27 -2.64 11.85 -13.80
CA LEU A 27 -2.29 13.03 -13.03
C LEU A 27 -0.92 13.61 -13.39
N ASP A 28 0.01 12.75 -13.84
CA ASP A 28 1.39 13.10 -14.23
C ASP A 28 2.06 14.16 -13.31
N SER A 29 1.89 13.98 -11.99
CA SER A 29 2.31 14.95 -10.99
C SER A 29 3.70 14.63 -10.46
N ASN A 30 4.63 15.57 -10.67
CA ASN A 30 5.98 15.50 -10.10
C ASN A 30 6.03 15.77 -8.59
N TYR A 31 4.93 16.21 -7.98
CA TYR A 31 4.89 16.66 -6.59
C TYR A 31 4.29 15.65 -5.62
N PHE A 32 3.33 14.85 -6.07
CA PHE A 32 2.68 13.84 -5.23
C PHE A 32 2.09 12.72 -6.06
N MET A 33 1.93 11.56 -5.44
CA MET A 33 1.26 10.40 -6.03
C MET A 33 0.08 10.00 -5.17
N ILE A 34 -0.98 9.50 -5.81
CA ILE A 34 -2.12 8.91 -5.12
C ILE A 34 -1.91 7.39 -5.13
N LEU A 35 -1.84 6.78 -3.94
CA LEU A 35 -1.38 5.42 -3.75
C LEU A 35 -2.47 4.53 -3.10
N PRO A 36 -3.61 4.28 -3.77
CA PRO A 36 -4.68 3.50 -3.20
C PRO A 36 -4.26 2.05 -2.91
N PHE A 37 -3.39 1.45 -3.73
CA PHE A 37 -2.89 0.09 -3.51
C PHE A 37 -2.04 0.03 -2.25
N PHE A 38 -1.16 1.01 -2.08
CA PHE A 38 -0.43 1.17 -0.83
C PHE A 38 -1.34 1.30 0.39
N ILE A 39 -2.39 2.13 0.32
CA ILE A 39 -3.36 2.26 1.42
C ILE A 39 -4.03 0.92 1.73
N GLY A 40 -4.41 0.15 0.71
CA GLY A 40 -4.95 -1.21 0.88
C GLY A 40 -3.97 -2.16 1.55
N MET A 41 -2.69 -2.13 1.15
CA MET A 41 -1.62 -2.89 1.80
C MET A 41 -1.47 -2.49 3.28
N PHE A 42 -1.48 -1.19 3.57
CA PHE A 42 -1.36 -0.66 4.93
C PHE A 42 -2.53 -1.11 5.83
N VAL A 43 -3.76 -1.10 5.32
CA VAL A 43 -4.92 -1.61 6.08
C VAL A 43 -4.78 -3.10 6.40
N ILE A 44 -4.31 -3.89 5.43
CA ILE A 44 -4.12 -5.33 5.66
C ILE A 44 -3.00 -5.58 6.65
N SER A 45 -1.85 -4.94 6.47
CA SER A 45 -0.68 -5.15 7.33
C SER A 45 -0.97 -4.81 8.78
N THR A 46 -1.80 -3.81 9.04
CA THR A 46 -2.04 -3.29 10.39
C THR A 46 -3.23 -3.91 11.10
N ARG A 47 -4.24 -4.41 10.36
CA ARG A 47 -5.52 -4.84 10.96
C ARG A 47 -5.96 -6.25 10.61
N ARG A 48 -5.51 -6.80 9.49
CA ARG A 48 -6.03 -8.07 8.94
C ARG A 48 -4.92 -8.99 8.43
N PHE A 49 -3.71 -8.85 8.97
CA PHE A 49 -2.57 -9.61 8.51
C PHE A 49 -2.84 -11.10 8.66
N SER A 50 -2.68 -11.85 7.57
CA SER A 50 -2.85 -13.30 7.54
C SER A 50 -2.07 -13.89 6.38
N ASN A 51 -1.74 -15.19 6.47
CA ASN A 51 -0.98 -15.91 5.44
C ASN A 51 -1.66 -15.88 4.07
N PHE A 52 -2.99 -15.71 4.02
CA PHE A 52 -3.72 -15.57 2.77
C PHE A 52 -3.28 -14.34 1.97
N TYR A 53 -3.11 -13.20 2.64
CA TYR A 53 -2.74 -11.94 1.97
C TYR A 53 -1.29 -11.95 1.44
N ILE A 54 -0.42 -12.80 1.97
CA ILE A 54 0.92 -13.04 1.39
C ILE A 54 0.77 -13.52 -0.07
N SER A 55 -0.15 -14.44 -0.32
CA SER A 55 -0.41 -14.95 -1.68
C SER A 55 -1.00 -13.87 -2.58
N VAL A 56 -1.87 -13.00 -2.04
CA VAL A 56 -2.44 -11.86 -2.77
C VAL A 56 -1.35 -10.91 -3.26
N PHE A 57 -0.44 -10.51 -2.37
CA PHE A 57 0.64 -9.59 -2.72
C PHE A 57 1.69 -10.20 -3.66
N LEU A 58 1.92 -11.51 -3.54
CA LEU A 58 2.76 -12.25 -4.47
C LEU A 58 2.17 -12.22 -5.89
N ILE A 59 0.88 -12.53 -6.04
CA ILE A 59 0.22 -12.50 -7.35
C ILE A 59 0.19 -11.07 -7.92
N ALA A 60 -0.13 -10.08 -7.09
CA ALA A 60 -0.16 -8.67 -7.50
C ALA A 60 1.21 -8.16 -7.97
N GLY A 61 2.29 -8.57 -7.29
CA GLY A 61 3.65 -8.21 -7.67
C GLY A 61 4.10 -8.89 -8.97
N ILE A 62 3.80 -10.18 -9.16
CA ILE A 62 4.06 -10.89 -10.44
C ILE A 62 3.29 -10.23 -11.59
N TYR A 63 2.01 -9.91 -11.37
CA TYR A 63 1.20 -9.18 -12.34
C TYR A 63 1.82 -7.84 -12.70
N TYR A 64 2.30 -7.08 -11.71
CA TYR A 64 2.95 -5.80 -11.96
C TYR A 64 4.25 -5.95 -12.76
N ASP A 65 5.13 -6.88 -12.36
CA ASP A 65 6.41 -7.10 -13.06
C ASP A 65 6.22 -7.66 -14.48
N SER A 66 5.15 -8.42 -14.73
CA SER A 66 4.90 -8.97 -16.08
C SER A 66 4.40 -7.95 -17.09
N LEU A 67 3.72 -6.89 -16.66
CA LEU A 67 3.00 -5.98 -17.57
C LEU A 67 3.47 -4.51 -17.52
N PHE A 68 3.99 -4.07 -16.38
CA PHE A 68 4.19 -2.64 -16.10
C PHE A 68 5.61 -2.29 -15.66
N SER A 69 6.51 -3.27 -15.58
CA SER A 69 7.86 -3.11 -15.07
C SER A 69 8.86 -3.85 -15.96
N SER A 70 10.09 -3.35 -16.04
CA SER A 70 11.23 -4.02 -16.67
C SER A 70 12.08 -4.80 -15.66
N ASN A 71 11.62 -4.90 -14.42
CA ASN A 71 12.34 -5.62 -13.35
C ASN A 71 12.24 -7.13 -13.55
N ILE A 72 13.11 -7.85 -12.83
CA ILE A 72 13.04 -9.32 -12.74
C ILE A 72 11.69 -9.71 -12.11
N LEU A 73 11.04 -10.72 -12.70
CA LEU A 73 9.79 -11.27 -12.18
C LEU A 73 9.89 -11.58 -10.69
N GLY A 74 9.01 -10.99 -9.90
CA GLY A 74 8.94 -11.22 -8.45
C GLY A 74 9.67 -10.15 -7.62
N PHE A 75 10.38 -9.20 -8.24
CA PHE A 75 10.98 -8.08 -7.52
C PHE A 75 9.93 -7.24 -6.79
N SER A 76 8.84 -6.88 -7.48
CA SER A 76 7.77 -6.09 -6.87
C SER A 76 6.99 -6.88 -5.83
N SER A 77 6.88 -8.21 -6.02
CA SER A 77 6.32 -9.11 -5.01
C SER A 77 7.12 -9.08 -3.71
N ALA A 78 8.45 -9.23 -3.81
CA ALA A 78 9.34 -9.16 -2.66
C ALA A 78 9.22 -7.80 -1.94
N LYS A 79 9.18 -6.71 -2.72
CA LYS A 79 8.99 -5.36 -2.19
C LYS A 79 7.68 -5.22 -1.41
N PHE A 80 6.55 -5.62 -2.00
CA PHE A 80 5.24 -5.55 -1.33
C PHE A 80 5.21 -6.38 -0.04
N LEU A 81 5.78 -7.59 -0.07
CA LEU A 81 5.85 -8.45 1.10
C LEU A 81 6.71 -7.84 2.21
N ILE A 82 7.88 -7.31 1.89
CA ILE A 82 8.76 -6.62 2.85
C ILE A 82 8.02 -5.42 3.45
N THR A 83 7.37 -4.61 2.62
CA THR A 83 6.57 -3.45 3.07
C THR A 83 5.50 -3.88 4.09
N VAL A 84 4.70 -4.90 3.77
CA VAL A 84 3.61 -5.37 4.62
C VAL A 84 4.13 -5.97 5.94
N VAL A 85 5.18 -6.80 5.88
CA VAL A 85 5.77 -7.42 7.07
C VAL A 85 6.39 -6.38 7.99
N LEU A 86 7.12 -5.40 7.44
CA LEU A 86 7.72 -4.32 8.22
C LEU A 86 6.65 -3.49 8.94
N MET A 87 5.59 -3.07 8.23
CA MET A 87 4.49 -2.33 8.85
C MET A 87 3.82 -3.11 9.98
N ASN A 88 3.52 -4.39 9.74
CA ASN A 88 2.90 -5.25 10.75
C ASN A 88 3.80 -5.38 11.99
N PHE A 89 5.11 -5.55 11.79
CA PHE A 89 6.07 -5.63 12.89
C PHE A 89 6.16 -4.32 13.69
N ILE A 90 6.18 -3.17 13.02
CA ILE A 90 6.27 -1.86 13.67
C ILE A 90 5.01 -1.60 14.50
N ILE A 91 3.81 -1.84 13.95
CA ILE A 91 2.54 -1.54 14.62
C ILE A 91 2.19 -2.54 15.72
N ALA A 92 2.56 -3.82 15.58
CA ALA A 92 2.34 -4.82 16.62
C ALA A 92 3.04 -4.47 17.96
N ASN A 93 4.07 -3.62 17.92
CA ASN A 93 4.86 -3.22 19.07
C ASN A 93 4.55 -1.80 19.58
N GLN A 94 3.52 -1.14 19.04
CA GLN A 94 3.20 0.26 19.38
C GLN A 94 1.89 0.39 20.16
N GLN A 95 1.86 1.38 21.06
CA GLN A 95 0.61 1.88 21.63
C GLN A 95 -0.07 2.84 20.65
N GLU A 96 -1.41 2.95 20.71
CA GLU A 96 -2.19 3.81 19.81
C GLU A 96 -1.75 5.28 19.91
N ASN A 97 -0.88 5.69 18.97
CA ASN A 97 -0.38 7.06 18.87
C ASN A 97 -0.41 7.49 17.40
N ILE A 98 -1.15 8.55 17.12
CA ILE A 98 -1.37 9.10 15.76
C ILE A 98 -0.04 9.48 15.08
N PHE A 99 0.95 9.98 15.83
CA PHE A 99 2.25 10.34 15.28
C PHE A 99 3.05 9.11 14.87
N LEU A 100 3.01 8.04 15.67
CA LEU A 100 3.68 6.78 15.35
C LEU A 100 2.99 6.03 14.20
N ASP A 101 1.66 6.11 14.11
CA ASP A 101 0.89 5.58 12.97
C ASP A 101 1.27 6.30 11.67
N PHE A 102 1.34 7.64 11.69
CA PHE A 102 1.82 8.42 10.55
C PHE A 102 3.28 8.11 10.19
N ALA A 103 4.16 7.99 11.18
CA ALA A 103 5.56 7.63 10.95
C ALA A 103 5.69 6.23 10.34
N THR A 104 4.87 5.28 10.76
CA THR A 104 4.85 3.94 10.17
C THR A 104 4.33 3.97 8.73
N PHE A 105 3.32 4.80 8.47
CA PHE A 105 2.80 5.02 7.12
C PHE A 105 3.86 5.63 6.18
N THR A 106 4.61 6.64 6.64
CA THR A 106 5.67 7.29 5.85
C THR A 106 6.83 6.33 5.57
N VAL A 107 7.29 5.57 6.57
CA VAL A 107 8.30 4.52 6.40
C VAL A 107 7.81 3.44 5.41
N GLY A 108 6.54 3.08 5.50
CA GLY A 108 5.92 2.17 4.55
C GLY A 108 6.00 2.67 3.11
N ILE A 109 5.65 3.93 2.86
CA ILE A 109 5.73 4.55 1.52
C ILE A 109 7.18 4.56 1.03
N PHE A 110 8.13 4.86 1.92
CA PHE A 110 9.55 4.83 1.59
C PHE A 110 9.96 3.45 1.05
N VAL A 111 9.64 2.37 1.76
CA VAL A 111 9.96 1.01 1.31
C VAL A 111 9.19 0.65 0.02
N TYR A 112 7.93 1.05 -0.09
CA TYR A 112 7.09 0.79 -1.27
C TYR A 112 7.61 1.45 -2.56
N LYS A 113 8.07 2.69 -2.45
CA LYS A 113 8.62 3.48 -3.57
C LYS A 113 10.11 3.29 -3.76
N PHE A 114 10.78 2.57 -2.87
CA PHE A 114 12.19 2.26 -3.03
C PHE A 114 12.44 1.55 -4.36
N ILE A 115 13.37 2.12 -5.13
CA ILE A 115 13.94 1.58 -6.35
C ILE A 115 15.46 1.55 -6.13
N TYR A 116 16.17 0.56 -6.65
CA TYR A 116 17.62 0.48 -6.54
C TYR A 116 18.29 1.49 -7.51
N SER A 117 18.10 2.81 -7.31
CA SER A 117 18.68 3.87 -8.15
C SER A 117 19.14 5.09 -7.33
N ILE A 118 20.30 5.69 -7.67
CA ILE A 118 20.89 6.86 -6.98
C ILE A 118 19.91 8.05 -6.84
N GLU A 119 18.83 8.07 -7.62
CA GLU A 119 17.74 9.04 -7.58
C GLU A 119 17.04 9.14 -6.22
N TYR A 120 17.14 8.13 -5.33
CA TYR A 120 16.58 8.22 -3.96
C TYR A 120 17.28 9.25 -3.06
N LEU A 121 18.50 9.69 -3.39
CA LEU A 121 19.20 10.76 -2.68
C LEU A 121 18.80 12.15 -3.19
N ASN A 122 18.00 12.23 -4.26
CA ASN A 122 17.57 13.51 -4.81
C ASN A 122 16.59 14.20 -3.84
N PRO A 123 16.81 15.48 -3.47
CA PRO A 123 15.86 16.24 -2.67
C PRO A 123 14.42 16.23 -3.23
N GLN A 124 14.27 16.14 -4.55
CA GLN A 124 12.96 16.05 -5.21
C GLN A 124 12.22 14.76 -4.82
N PHE A 125 12.93 13.63 -4.70
CA PHE A 125 12.33 12.36 -4.26
C PHE A 125 11.85 12.45 -2.81
N LEU A 126 12.66 13.03 -1.92
CA LEU A 126 12.28 13.23 -0.52
C LEU A 126 11.06 14.15 -0.38
N TYR A 127 11.02 15.23 -1.17
CA TYR A 127 9.87 16.15 -1.20
C TYR A 127 8.60 15.44 -1.67
N GLN A 128 8.68 14.72 -2.79
CA GLN A 128 7.57 13.96 -3.33
C GLN A 128 7.08 12.87 -2.35
N LEU A 129 8.00 12.21 -1.66
CA LEU A 129 7.69 11.20 -0.65
C LEU A 129 6.93 11.80 0.54
N LEU A 130 7.40 12.93 1.08
CA LEU A 130 6.76 13.59 2.21
C LEU A 130 5.35 14.05 1.87
N ILE A 131 5.16 14.71 0.72
CA ILE A 131 3.83 15.17 0.30
C ILE A 131 2.92 13.99 0.01
N SER A 132 3.40 12.98 -0.72
CA SER A 132 2.61 11.77 -0.97
C SER A 132 2.22 11.09 0.34
N SER A 133 3.08 11.11 1.35
CA SER A 133 2.75 10.56 2.67
C SER A 133 1.62 11.32 3.34
N VAL A 134 1.67 12.65 3.34
CA VAL A 134 0.61 13.50 3.91
C VAL A 134 -0.72 13.27 3.19
N VAL A 135 -0.73 13.35 1.86
CA VAL A 135 -1.95 13.20 1.04
C VAL A 135 -2.57 11.82 1.24
N ASN A 136 -1.77 10.76 1.11
CA ASN A 136 -2.28 9.39 1.22
C ASN A 136 -2.67 9.02 2.65
N TYR A 137 -1.99 9.55 3.67
CA TYR A 137 -2.40 9.32 5.05
C TYR A 137 -3.73 10.00 5.35
N PHE A 138 -3.95 11.20 4.83
CA PHE A 138 -5.24 11.89 4.95
C PHE A 138 -6.36 11.09 4.27
N LEU A 139 -6.12 10.58 3.06
CA LEU A 139 -7.05 9.69 2.36
C LEU A 139 -7.34 8.42 3.17
N PHE A 140 -6.30 7.78 3.72
CA PHE A 140 -6.44 6.61 4.59
C PHE A 140 -7.33 6.92 5.81
N ARG A 141 -7.12 8.06 6.48
CA ARG A 141 -7.94 8.46 7.65
C ARG A 141 -9.40 8.67 7.28
N ILE A 142 -9.69 9.32 6.15
CA ILE A 142 -11.07 9.50 5.65
C ILE A 142 -11.73 8.16 5.36
N LEU A 143 -11.02 7.28 4.63
CA LEU A 143 -11.51 5.94 4.32
C LEU A 143 -11.76 5.16 5.61
N ASN A 144 -10.85 5.26 6.58
CA ASN A 144 -10.99 4.56 7.84
C ASN A 144 -12.22 4.99 8.62
N ILE A 145 -12.43 6.31 8.78
CA ILE A 145 -13.60 6.86 9.47
C ILE A 145 -14.89 6.40 8.77
N THR A 146 -14.90 6.42 7.43
CA THR A 146 -16.07 6.00 6.65
C THR A 146 -16.36 4.51 6.81
N ILE A 147 -15.33 3.66 6.79
CA ILE A 147 -15.47 2.20 6.97
C ILE A 147 -15.94 1.88 8.39
N GLU A 148 -15.36 2.49 9.42
CA GLU A 148 -15.80 2.30 10.81
C GLU A 148 -17.25 2.76 11.02
N LYS A 149 -17.61 3.90 10.44
CA LYS A 149 -18.97 4.46 10.56
C LYS A 149 -20.02 3.62 9.83
N ASN A 150 -19.71 3.09 8.65
CA ASN A 150 -20.69 2.42 7.80
C ASN A 150 -20.75 0.90 8.02
N VAL A 151 -19.63 0.24 8.33
CA VAL A 151 -19.57 -1.23 8.40
C VAL A 151 -19.60 -1.76 9.84
N LEU A 152 -19.05 -1.02 10.81
CA LEU A 152 -19.00 -1.50 12.21
C LEU A 152 -20.18 -1.01 13.07
N LYS A 153 -20.80 0.13 12.73
CA LYS A 153 -22.02 0.61 13.41
C LYS A 153 -23.32 0.04 12.84
N GLN A 154 -23.28 -0.56 11.66
CA GLN A 154 -24.36 -1.43 11.18
C GLN A 154 -24.21 -2.81 11.86
N LYS A 155 -24.37 -2.83 13.19
CA LYS A 155 -24.73 -4.08 13.86
C LYS A 155 -26.14 -4.43 13.39
N ILE A 156 -26.24 -5.48 12.58
CA ILE A 156 -27.49 -6.26 12.42
C ILE A 156 -27.78 -6.90 13.77
#